data_AF-A0A935NWM3-F1
#
_entry.id   AF-A0A935NWM3-F1
#
_cell.length_a   1.000
_cell.length_b   1.000
_cell.length_c   1.000
_cell.angle_alpha   90.00
_cell.angle_beta   90.00
_cell.angle_gamma   90.00
#
_symmetry.space_group_name_H-M   'P 1'
#
loop_
_entity.id
_entity.type
_entity.pdbx_description
1 polymer ?
#
loop_
_entity_poly.entity_id
_entity_poly.type
_entity_poly.pdbx_seq_one_letter_code
_entity_poly.pdbx_strand_id
1 'polypeptide(L)'
;MRSSHGQPVRRLAATAAAAAVAIMVSACGDEPTVAVGDAVWNDEASRLVLFNEGGGLGGNPPGSECVTGSAEYTLSISSSALTSLTTWRCEGAPLRKVARQRSLDSAELSALQPTLRQLTVVDSAQCGADKPKLTLRVTTAGKTVEYRDSFYGCLADPRPQVDYMVLDALQARLAGLLAG
;
A
#
# COMPACT_ATOMS: atom_id res chain seq x y z
N MET A 1 -24.26 45.88 -55.57
CA MET A 1 -23.43 45.89 -56.80
C MET A 1 -21.97 46.02 -56.40
N ARG A 2 -21.08 45.22 -57.03
CA ARG A 2 -19.62 45.06 -56.84
C ARG A 2 -19.23 44.30 -55.55
N SER A 3 -18.85 43.01 -55.58
CA SER A 3 -17.73 42.35 -56.31
C SER A 3 -16.39 42.99 -55.94
N SER A 4 -15.27 42.34 -55.63
CA SER A 4 -14.78 40.95 -55.45
C SER A 4 -13.25 41.11 -55.17
N HIS A 5 -12.50 40.02 -54.97
CA HIS A 5 -11.02 39.86 -54.94
C HIS A 5 -10.40 40.05 -53.55
N GLY A 6 -9.81 39.04 -52.90
CA GLY A 6 -8.75 38.12 -53.34
C GLY A 6 -7.48 38.55 -52.58
N GLN A 7 -6.79 37.73 -51.77
CA GLN A 7 -6.07 36.50 -52.13
C GLN A 7 -5.47 35.82 -50.87
N PRO A 8 -4.88 34.60 -51.02
CA PRO A 8 -4.39 33.69 -49.96
C PRO A 8 -3.01 34.16 -49.43
N VAL A 9 -2.26 33.51 -48.52
CA VAL A 9 -1.50 32.26 -48.66
C VAL A 9 -0.71 31.99 -47.36
N ARG A 10 -0.71 30.72 -46.91
CA ARG A 10 0.31 29.92 -46.17
C ARG A 10 1.28 30.60 -45.18
N ARG A 11 1.34 30.04 -43.96
CA ARG A 11 2.60 29.82 -43.19
C ARG A 11 2.53 28.45 -42.52
N LEU A 12 3.22 27.46 -43.10
CA LEU A 12 4.51 26.92 -42.67
C LEU A 12 4.41 26.13 -41.36
N ALA A 13 4.28 24.81 -41.54
CA ALA A 13 4.56 23.81 -40.53
C ALA A 13 6.03 23.90 -40.08
N ALA A 14 6.26 23.91 -38.78
CA ALA A 14 7.57 23.69 -38.19
C ALA A 14 7.46 22.43 -37.31
N THR A 15 7.71 21.28 -37.91
CA THR A 15 7.89 20.01 -37.22
C THR A 15 9.28 20.03 -36.58
N ALA A 16 9.35 20.35 -35.28
CA ALA A 16 10.56 20.16 -34.49
C ALA A 16 10.65 18.69 -34.07
N ALA A 17 11.38 17.88 -34.84
CA ALA A 17 11.76 16.53 -34.44
C ALA A 17 12.89 16.62 -33.41
N ALA A 18 12.56 16.53 -32.12
CA ALA A 18 13.53 16.30 -31.07
C ALA A 18 13.95 14.83 -31.09
N ALA A 19 15.19 14.57 -31.51
CA ALA A 19 15.79 13.24 -31.43
C ALA A 19 16.06 12.91 -29.95
N ALA A 20 15.18 12.09 -29.36
CA ALA A 20 15.41 11.50 -28.05
C ALA A 20 16.46 10.40 -28.18
N VAL A 21 17.70 10.71 -27.81
CA VAL A 21 18.75 9.70 -27.60
C VAL A 21 18.38 8.93 -26.32
N ALA A 22 17.78 7.75 -26.50
CA ALA A 22 17.53 6.82 -25.41
C ALA A 22 18.85 6.15 -25.00
N ILE A 23 19.52 6.72 -23.99
CA ILE A 23 20.61 6.05 -23.30
C ILE A 23 19.98 4.93 -22.46
N MET A 24 20.01 3.69 -22.97
CA MET A 24 19.74 2.51 -22.14
C MET A 24 20.92 2.33 -21.18
N VAL A 25 20.85 2.97 -20.02
CA VAL A 25 21.66 2.58 -18.87
C VAL A 25 21.13 1.24 -18.40
N SER A 26 21.83 0.16 -18.77
CA SER A 26 21.70 -1.16 -18.16
C SER A 26 22.12 -1.05 -16.70
N ALA A 27 21.17 -0.66 -15.85
CA ALA A 27 21.33 -0.70 -14.40
C ALA A 27 21.39 -2.16 -13.96
N CYS A 28 22.60 -2.74 -13.90
CA CYS A 28 22.91 -3.78 -12.94
C CYS A 28 22.88 -3.13 -11.55
N GLY A 29 21.71 -2.69 -11.11
CA GLY A 29 21.51 -2.12 -9.78
C GLY A 29 21.30 -3.29 -8.84
N ASP A 30 22.20 -3.46 -7.87
CA ASP A 30 21.97 -4.31 -6.72
C ASP A 30 20.57 -4.00 -6.17
N GLU A 31 19.65 -4.96 -6.26
CA GLU A 31 18.34 -4.80 -5.63
C GLU A 31 18.61 -4.55 -4.14
N PRO A 32 18.17 -3.42 -3.57
CA PRO A 32 18.50 -3.09 -2.19
C PRO A 32 17.94 -4.18 -1.28
N THR A 33 18.86 -5.01 -0.77
CA THR A 33 18.57 -6.15 0.09
C THR A 33 17.98 -5.66 1.39
N VAL A 34 16.82 -6.21 1.75
CA VAL A 34 16.16 -5.95 3.04
C VAL A 34 16.81 -6.86 4.08
N ALA A 35 17.40 -6.28 5.12
CA ALA A 35 18.10 -6.99 6.18
C ALA A 35 17.28 -7.03 7.48
N VAL A 36 17.56 -8.02 8.33
CA VAL A 36 16.99 -8.09 9.69
C VAL A 36 17.41 -6.85 10.48
N GLY A 37 16.47 -6.23 11.18
CA GLY A 37 16.65 -4.98 11.90
C GLY A 37 16.36 -3.72 11.07
N ASP A 38 16.19 -3.84 9.75
CA ASP A 38 15.83 -2.70 8.91
C ASP A 38 14.46 -2.13 9.30
N ALA A 39 14.37 -0.80 9.31
CA ALA A 39 13.11 -0.12 9.45
C ALA A 39 12.27 -0.31 8.17
N VAL A 40 11.05 -0.80 8.34
CA VAL A 40 10.09 -1.00 7.25
C VAL A 40 9.44 0.31 6.82
N TRP A 41 9.29 1.23 7.77
CA TRP A 41 8.68 2.54 7.56
C TRP A 41 9.68 3.65 7.86
N ASN A 42 9.88 4.56 6.90
CA ASN A 42 10.80 5.69 6.99
C ASN A 42 10.17 6.95 6.36
N ASP A 43 10.90 8.07 6.38
CA ASP A 43 10.40 9.36 5.90
C ASP A 43 10.17 9.41 4.37
N GLU A 44 10.70 8.46 3.60
CA GLU A 44 10.45 8.33 2.16
C GLU A 44 9.20 7.50 1.84
N ALA A 45 8.59 6.86 2.85
CA ALA A 45 7.40 6.05 2.67
C ALA A 45 6.19 6.93 2.36
N SER A 46 5.57 6.66 1.21
CA SER A 46 4.41 7.41 0.71
C SER A 46 3.11 6.60 0.80
N ARG A 47 3.21 5.27 0.91
CA ARG A 47 2.04 4.41 1.02
C ARG A 47 2.33 3.16 1.83
N LEU A 48 1.35 2.78 2.63
CA LEU A 48 1.31 1.51 3.36
C LEU A 48 -0.02 0.82 3.05
N VAL A 49 0.03 -0.47 2.72
CA VAL A 49 -1.15 -1.34 2.59
C VAL A 49 -1.00 -2.49 3.56
N LEU A 50 -1.87 -2.57 4.56
CA LEU A 50 -1.95 -3.70 5.49
C LEU A 50 -3.15 -4.54 5.11
N PHE A 51 -2.90 -5.79 4.73
CA PHE A 51 -3.93 -6.74 4.34
C PHE A 51 -4.06 -7.83 5.41
N ASN A 52 -5.27 -7.99 5.92
CA ASN A 52 -5.70 -9.10 6.76
C ASN A 52 -6.46 -10.09 5.89
N GLU A 53 -5.91 -11.30 5.73
CA GLU A 53 -6.49 -12.35 4.88
C GLU A 53 -7.82 -12.92 5.43
N GLY A 54 -8.18 -12.57 6.66
CA GLY A 54 -9.32 -13.13 7.38
C GLY A 54 -9.04 -14.55 7.87
N GLY A 55 -10.11 -15.25 8.22
CA GLY A 55 -10.06 -16.64 8.67
C GLY A 55 -11.11 -16.93 9.74
N GLY A 56 -10.80 -17.93 10.57
CA GLY A 56 -11.67 -18.39 11.64
C GLY A 56 -12.15 -19.83 11.45
N LEU A 57 -12.60 -20.43 12.55
CA LEU A 57 -13.21 -21.75 12.55
C LEU A 57 -14.65 -21.63 12.06
N GLY A 58 -14.85 -21.73 10.75
CA GLY A 58 -16.17 -21.66 10.13
C GLY A 58 -16.04 -21.28 8.66
N GLY A 59 -16.62 -22.09 7.78
CA GLY A 59 -16.73 -21.70 6.37
C GLY A 59 -17.53 -20.40 6.23
N ASN A 60 -17.27 -19.65 5.14
CA ASN A 60 -18.04 -18.44 4.88
C ASN A 60 -19.52 -18.78 4.58
N PRO A 61 -20.47 -17.91 4.96
CA PRO A 61 -21.87 -18.08 4.57
C PRO A 61 -22.00 -18.23 3.04
N PRO A 62 -22.92 -19.06 2.53
CA PRO A 62 -23.14 -19.21 1.09
C PRO A 62 -23.37 -17.88 0.38
N GLY A 63 -22.74 -17.70 -0.78
CA GLY A 63 -22.85 -16.47 -1.57
C GLY A 63 -22.01 -15.30 -1.06
N SER A 64 -21.12 -15.50 -0.09
CA SER A 64 -20.15 -14.49 0.37
C SER A 64 -19.10 -14.16 -0.69
N GLU A 65 -18.75 -12.89 -0.82
CA GLU A 65 -17.74 -12.40 -1.78
C GLU A 65 -16.32 -12.36 -1.19
N CYS A 66 -16.22 -12.48 0.12
CA CYS A 66 -14.98 -12.34 0.84
C CYS A 66 -15.01 -13.12 2.17
N VAL A 67 -13.85 -13.23 2.82
CA VAL A 67 -13.63 -14.11 3.98
C VAL A 67 -13.98 -13.38 5.28
N THR A 68 -14.57 -14.08 6.24
CA THR A 68 -14.82 -13.53 7.57
C THR A 68 -13.56 -12.90 8.15
N GLY A 69 -13.69 -11.66 8.63
CA GLY A 69 -12.59 -10.91 9.25
C GLY A 69 -11.56 -10.34 8.27
N SER A 70 -11.64 -10.61 6.96
CA SER A 70 -10.68 -10.03 6.02
C SER A 70 -10.92 -8.54 5.82
N ALA A 71 -9.81 -7.82 5.68
CA ALA A 71 -9.79 -6.39 5.59
C ALA A 71 -8.52 -5.91 4.90
N GLU A 72 -8.58 -4.77 4.22
CA GLU A 72 -7.39 -4.06 3.74
C GLU A 72 -7.43 -2.64 4.29
N TYR A 73 -6.29 -2.11 4.69
CA TYR A 73 -6.10 -0.74 5.10
C TYR A 73 -5.02 -0.12 4.23
N THR A 74 -5.35 0.96 3.51
CA THR A 74 -4.37 1.74 2.75
C THR A 74 -4.20 3.11 3.40
N LEU A 75 -3.01 3.36 3.93
CA LEU A 75 -2.55 4.68 4.35
C LEU A 75 -1.74 5.29 3.22
N SER A 76 -2.14 6.45 2.69
CA SER A 76 -1.39 7.19 1.68
C SER A 76 -1.02 8.56 2.21
N ILE A 77 0.27 8.90 2.14
CA ILE A 77 0.82 10.19 2.54
C ILE A 77 1.16 10.95 1.27
N SER A 78 0.52 12.11 1.10
CA SER A 78 0.86 13.04 0.02
C SER A 78 1.73 14.18 0.53
N SER A 79 2.54 14.74 -0.37
CA SER A 79 3.38 15.91 -0.08
C SER A 79 2.57 17.18 0.26
N SER A 80 1.28 17.21 -0.04
CA SER A 80 0.37 18.33 0.27
C SER A 80 -0.23 18.26 1.68
N ALA A 81 0.39 17.50 2.60
CA ALA A 81 -0.04 17.24 3.97
C ALA A 81 -1.38 16.49 4.12
N LEU A 82 -2.06 16.16 3.02
CA LEU A 82 -3.25 15.32 3.05
C LEU A 82 -2.83 13.85 3.18
N THR A 83 -3.22 13.24 4.29
CA THR A 83 -3.08 11.82 4.50
C THR A 83 -4.45 11.18 4.36
N SER A 84 -4.58 10.19 3.47
CA SER A 84 -5.81 9.43 3.30
C SER A 84 -5.66 8.04 3.89
N LEU A 85 -6.69 7.61 4.62
CA LEU A 85 -6.85 6.26 5.09
C LEU A 85 -8.09 5.67 4.44
N THR A 86 -7.91 4.62 3.63
CA THR A 86 -9.01 3.85 3.06
C THR A 86 -8.99 2.44 3.62
N THR A 87 -10.17 1.82 3.66
CA THR A 87 -10.30 0.41 3.99
C THR A 87 -11.40 -0.24 3.17
N TRP A 88 -11.32 -1.55 3.04
CA TRP A 88 -12.51 -2.38 2.88
C TRP A 88 -12.49 -3.50 3.93
N ARG A 89 -13.65 -3.92 4.40
CA ARG A 89 -13.81 -5.04 5.35
C ARG A 89 -14.95 -5.96 4.91
N CYS A 90 -14.87 -7.23 5.28
CA CYS A 90 -15.98 -8.18 5.10
C CYS A 90 -17.02 -8.05 6.20
N GLU A 91 -18.23 -7.64 5.83
CA GLU A 91 -19.34 -7.42 6.76
C GLU A 91 -20.64 -8.00 6.17
N GLY A 92 -21.61 -8.34 7.02
CA GLY A 92 -22.94 -8.84 6.61
C GLY A 92 -23.11 -10.37 6.56
N ALA A 93 -24.27 -10.81 6.05
CA ALA A 93 -24.60 -12.22 5.80
C ALA A 93 -25.58 -12.32 4.61
N PRO A 94 -25.12 -12.63 3.38
CA PRO A 94 -23.76 -13.05 3.01
C PRO A 94 -22.72 -11.92 3.16
N LEU A 95 -21.44 -12.29 3.31
CA LEU A 95 -20.36 -11.31 3.49
C LEU A 95 -20.13 -10.52 2.20
N ARG A 96 -20.01 -9.20 2.34
CA ARG A 96 -19.72 -8.25 1.26
C ARG A 96 -18.59 -7.33 1.68
N LYS A 97 -17.83 -6.84 0.69
CA LYS A 97 -16.81 -5.82 0.94
C LYS A 97 -17.50 -4.48 1.20
N VAL A 98 -17.32 -3.93 2.39
CA VAL A 98 -17.78 -2.59 2.76
C VAL A 98 -16.56 -1.68 2.81
N ALA A 99 -16.52 -0.69 1.92
CA ALA A 99 -15.45 0.28 1.85
C ALA A 99 -15.71 1.49 2.77
N ARG A 100 -14.65 2.02 3.37
CA ARG A 100 -14.66 3.28 4.11
C ARG A 100 -13.42 4.09 3.78
N GLN A 101 -13.51 5.40 3.90
CA GLN A 101 -12.39 6.31 3.67
C GLN A 101 -12.51 7.49 4.62
N ARG A 102 -11.35 7.97 5.07
CA ARG A 102 -11.21 9.16 5.89
C ARG A 102 -9.90 9.88 5.58
N SER A 103 -9.90 11.20 5.70
CA SER A 103 -8.66 11.99 5.75
C SER A 103 -8.19 12.10 7.19
N LEU A 104 -6.91 11.84 7.42
CA LEU A 104 -6.29 12.00 8.74
C LEU A 104 -5.68 13.39 8.86
N ASP A 105 -5.88 14.03 10.01
CA ASP A 105 -5.16 15.25 10.33
C ASP A 105 -3.72 14.96 10.82
N SER A 106 -2.96 16.03 11.08
CA SER A 106 -1.57 15.91 11.52
C SER A 106 -1.42 15.30 12.92
N ALA A 107 -2.40 15.50 13.82
CA ALA A 107 -2.38 14.94 15.15
C ALA A 107 -2.65 13.43 15.11
N GLU A 108 -3.59 12.99 14.29
CA GLU A 108 -3.90 11.58 14.06
C GLU A 108 -2.73 10.83 13.40
N LEU A 109 -2.12 11.42 12.37
CA LEU A 109 -0.91 10.86 11.77
C LEU A 109 0.23 10.80 12.79
N SER A 110 0.45 11.87 13.56
CA SER A 110 1.48 11.91 14.61
C SER A 110 1.26 10.82 15.68
N ALA A 111 0.00 10.56 16.06
CA ALA A 111 -0.34 9.49 16.99
C ALA A 111 -0.08 8.09 16.43
N LEU A 112 -0.05 7.93 15.09
CA LEU A 112 0.27 6.68 14.41
C LEU A 112 1.79 6.44 14.27
N GLN A 113 2.59 7.50 14.19
CA GLN A 113 4.04 7.45 13.98
C GLN A 113 4.80 6.52 14.95
N PRO A 114 4.53 6.49 16.27
CA PRO A 114 5.21 5.57 17.18
C PRO A 114 5.00 4.10 16.83
N THR A 115 3.84 3.73 16.28
CA THR A 115 3.56 2.34 15.86
C THR A 115 4.24 2.04 14.53
N LEU A 116 4.21 2.98 13.58
CA LEU A 116 4.87 2.82 12.28
C LEU A 116 6.39 2.65 12.44
N ARG A 117 7.02 3.41 13.34
CA ARG A 117 8.47 3.31 13.62
C ARG A 117 8.90 2.01 14.30
N GLN A 118 7.96 1.23 14.84
CA GLN A 118 8.25 -0.09 15.40
C GLN A 118 8.24 -1.19 14.33
N LEU A 119 7.78 -0.90 13.11
CA LEU A 119 7.81 -1.85 12.01
C LEU A 119 9.26 -2.09 11.61
N THR A 120 9.77 -3.24 12.00
CA THR A 120 11.14 -3.69 11.73
C THR A 120 11.12 -5.07 11.12
N VAL A 121 12.11 -5.34 10.28
CA VAL A 121 12.29 -6.66 9.69
C VAL A 121 12.86 -7.59 10.75
N VAL A 122 12.25 -8.75 10.90
CA VAL A 122 12.67 -9.76 11.88
C VAL A 122 13.00 -11.08 11.20
N ASP A 123 13.79 -11.91 11.88
CA ASP A 123 13.95 -13.32 11.55
C ASP A 123 13.28 -14.14 12.64
N SER A 124 12.17 -14.79 12.29
CA SER A 124 11.39 -15.62 13.20
C SER A 124 11.18 -16.98 12.59
N ALA A 125 11.35 -18.01 13.43
CA ALA A 125 11.01 -19.40 13.12
C ALA A 125 9.65 -19.81 13.70
N GLN A 126 8.82 -18.85 14.14
CA GLN A 126 7.53 -19.15 14.75
C GLN A 126 6.57 -19.81 13.75
N CYS A 127 5.75 -20.73 14.27
CA CYS A 127 4.74 -21.51 13.54
C CYS A 127 3.36 -21.40 14.18
N GLY A 128 2.74 -20.24 14.11
CA GLY A 128 1.37 -20.05 14.54
C GLY A 128 0.34 -20.46 13.45
N ALA A 129 -0.92 -20.68 13.86
CA ALA A 129 -1.99 -21.10 12.94
C ALA A 129 -3.39 -20.57 13.32
N ASP A 130 -3.52 -19.96 14.48
CA ASP A 130 -4.77 -19.62 15.17
C ASP A 130 -5.24 -18.18 14.94
N LYS A 131 -4.52 -17.40 14.13
CA LYS A 131 -4.95 -16.04 13.73
C LYS A 131 -5.04 -15.87 12.21
N PRO A 132 -5.53 -14.74 11.71
CA PRO A 132 -5.41 -14.39 10.30
C PRO A 132 -3.96 -14.04 9.91
N LYS A 133 -3.57 -14.38 8.69
CA LYS A 133 -2.30 -13.90 8.12
C LYS A 133 -2.38 -12.40 7.83
N LEU A 134 -1.36 -11.67 8.23
CA LEU A 134 -1.17 -10.27 7.84
C LEU A 134 -0.07 -10.15 6.79
N THR A 135 -0.35 -9.37 5.75
CA THR A 135 0.65 -8.96 4.75
C THR A 135 0.74 -7.44 4.78
N LEU A 136 1.97 -6.92 4.81
CA LEU A 136 2.25 -5.49 4.81
C LEU A 136 2.97 -5.13 3.52
N ARG A 137 2.51 -4.12 2.80
CA ARG A 137 3.20 -3.58 1.62
C ARG A 137 3.51 -2.12 1.83
N VAL A 138 4.77 -1.73 1.68
CA VAL A 138 5.22 -0.33 1.82
C VAL A 138 5.81 0.14 0.51
N THR A 139 5.38 1.32 0.06
CA THR A 139 5.90 2.01 -1.12
C THR A 139 6.67 3.25 -0.69
N THR A 140 7.93 3.33 -1.09
CA THR A 140 8.79 4.52 -1.03
C THR A 140 8.99 5.10 -2.43
N ALA A 141 9.75 6.20 -2.56
CA ALA A 141 10.05 6.80 -3.86
C ALA A 141 10.75 5.84 -4.84
N GLY A 142 11.55 4.90 -4.33
CA GLY A 142 12.36 4.00 -5.15
C GLY A 142 11.80 2.60 -5.35
N LYS A 143 10.93 2.11 -4.44
CA LYS A 143 10.48 0.71 -4.48
C LYS A 143 9.18 0.46 -3.73
N THR A 144 8.57 -0.69 -4.01
CA THR A 144 7.52 -1.27 -3.18
C THR A 144 8.01 -2.62 -2.67
N VAL A 145 7.95 -2.82 -1.35
CA VAL A 145 8.35 -4.08 -0.70
C VAL A 145 7.13 -4.67 -0.01
N GLU A 146 6.96 -5.97 -0.16
CA GLU A 146 5.94 -6.75 0.52
C GLU A 146 6.58 -7.60 1.62
N TYR A 147 5.99 -7.53 2.80
CA TYR A 147 6.41 -8.17 4.03
C TYR A 147 5.32 -9.09 4.52
N ARG A 148 5.71 -10.18 5.16
CA ARG A 148 4.79 -11.12 5.80
C ARG A 148 4.84 -11.01 7.32
N ASP A 149 3.76 -11.43 7.94
CA ASP A 149 3.65 -11.69 9.36
C ASP A 149 4.64 -12.78 9.84
N SER A 150 5.46 -12.45 10.83
CA SER A 150 6.44 -13.36 11.47
C SER A 150 5.84 -14.49 12.32
N PHE A 151 4.55 -14.43 12.65
CA PHE A 151 3.80 -15.52 13.29
C PHE A 151 3.80 -16.79 12.43
N TYR A 152 3.90 -16.63 11.11
CA TYR A 152 4.00 -17.69 10.11
C TYR A 152 5.42 -17.85 9.55
N GLY A 153 6.44 -17.48 10.34
CA GLY A 153 7.83 -17.44 9.91
C GLY A 153 8.36 -18.78 9.37
N CYS A 154 7.86 -19.91 9.89
CA CYS A 154 8.29 -21.23 9.44
C CYS A 154 7.70 -21.70 8.10
N LEU A 155 6.79 -20.93 7.49
CA LEU A 155 6.38 -21.19 6.11
C LEU A 155 7.53 -20.81 5.17
N ALA A 156 7.76 -21.64 4.14
CA ALA A 156 8.74 -21.39 3.09
C ALA A 156 8.24 -20.27 2.16
N ASP A 157 8.46 -19.03 2.59
CA ASP A 157 8.09 -17.83 1.85
C ASP A 157 9.29 -16.86 1.83
N PRO A 158 9.73 -16.42 0.65
CA PRO A 158 10.94 -15.60 0.51
C PRO A 158 10.74 -14.16 0.97
N ARG A 159 9.51 -13.72 1.25
CA ARG A 159 9.24 -12.34 1.69
C ARG A 159 9.86 -12.09 3.08
N PRO A 160 10.47 -10.91 3.32
CA PRO A 160 10.94 -10.51 4.64
C PRO A 160 9.78 -10.49 5.65
N GLN A 161 10.10 -10.79 6.91
CA GLN A 161 9.08 -10.87 7.96
C GLN A 161 9.06 -9.60 8.79
N VAL A 162 7.89 -9.24 9.33
CA VAL A 162 7.72 -8.15 10.29
C VAL A 162 7.11 -8.70 11.57
N ASP A 163 7.51 -8.12 12.71
CA ASP A 163 6.99 -8.49 14.02
C ASP A 163 5.44 -8.47 14.01
N TYR A 164 4.85 -9.63 14.29
CA TYR A 164 3.41 -9.82 14.20
C TYR A 164 2.65 -9.02 15.26
N MET A 165 3.24 -8.77 16.43
CA MET A 165 2.61 -7.99 17.49
C MET A 165 2.49 -6.53 17.06
N VAL A 166 3.49 -6.02 16.36
CA VAL A 166 3.47 -4.66 15.81
C VAL A 166 2.44 -4.55 14.67
N LEU A 167 2.33 -5.58 13.81
CA LEU A 167 1.30 -5.61 12.76
C LEU A 167 -0.13 -5.65 13.34
N ASP A 168 -0.37 -6.45 14.38
CA ASP A 168 -1.66 -6.53 15.07
C ASP A 168 -2.03 -5.17 15.71
N ALA A 169 -1.05 -4.53 16.37
CA ALA A 169 -1.22 -3.19 16.95
C ALA A 169 -1.51 -2.13 15.87
N LEU A 170 -0.79 -2.18 14.74
CA LEU A 170 -1.03 -1.29 13.61
C LEU A 170 -2.44 -1.48 13.04
N GLN A 171 -2.88 -2.72 12.83
CA GLN A 171 -4.23 -3.01 12.35
C GLN A 171 -5.29 -2.42 13.29
N ALA A 172 -5.15 -2.64 14.60
CA ALA A 172 -6.08 -2.12 15.60
C ALA A 172 -6.16 -0.59 15.57
N ARG A 173 -5.01 0.09 15.43
CA ARG A 173 -4.94 1.56 15.31
C ARG A 173 -5.64 2.07 14.05
N LEU A 174 -5.35 1.46 12.89
CA LEU A 174 -5.98 1.83 11.62
C LEU A 174 -7.50 1.61 11.65
N ALA A 175 -7.96 0.49 12.21
CA ALA A 175 -9.37 0.21 12.40
C ALA A 175 -10.06 1.25 13.30
N GLY A 176 -9.41 1.67 14.39
CA GLY A 176 -9.92 2.69 15.31
C GLY A 176 -10.11 4.06 14.65
N LEU A 177 -9.16 4.48 13.80
CA LEU A 177 -9.25 5.74 13.05
C LEU A 177 -10.44 5.79 12.07
N LEU A 178 -10.94 4.63 11.62
CA LEU A 178 -12.07 4.51 10.69
C LEU A 178 -13.42 4.31 11.40
N ALA A 179 -13.42 4.21 12.74
CA ALA A 179 -14.63 4.03 13.54
C ALA A 179 -15.18 5.35 14.12
N GLY A 180 -14.34 6.39 14.20
CA GLY A 180 -14.73 7.76 14.60
C GLY A 180 -15.00 8.63 13.40
#